data_AF-C4XZ98-F1
#
_entry.id   AF-C4XZ98-F1
#
_cell.length_a   1.000
_cell.length_b   1.000
_cell.length_c   1.000
_cell.angle_alpha   90.00
_cell.angle_beta   90.00
_cell.angle_gamma   90.00
#
_symmetry.space_group_name_H-M   'P 1'
#
loop_
_entity.id
_entity.type
_entity.pdbx_description
1 polymer ?
#
loop_
_entity_poly.entity_id
_entity_poly.type
_entity_poly.pdbx_seq_one_letter_code
_entity_poly.pdbx_strand_id
1 'polypeptide(L)'
;MLLLLLATIHKKYSSDVYSNPSLNLLPKDFKLDSIYINSEVPFPELTDFIHESTHEYHLNQITIKSSLKDGFQYYLDEVNSNIKVIIVGIRYSDPYGSQLKYEQATDHSWPEFIRIHPVLHWNYTDIWYFILGCNLSYCSLYDEGYTSLGGIDTTQKNDFLKVGDSYLPAYMLEEKADERERTGRAKH
;
A
#
# COMPACT_ATOMS: atom_id res chain seq x y z
N MET A 1 -2.95 5.86 -0.20
CA MET A 1 -2.06 6.96 -0.60
C MET A 1 -1.14 6.60 -1.77
N LEU A 2 -0.42 5.48 -1.76
CA LEU A 2 0.30 5.00 -2.98
C LEU A 2 -0.66 4.93 -4.17
N LEU A 3 -1.86 4.34 -3.99
CA LEU A 3 -2.92 4.34 -5.00
C LEU A 3 -3.28 5.74 -5.56
N LEU A 4 -3.19 6.81 -4.75
CA LEU A 4 -3.47 8.16 -5.22
C LEU A 4 -2.29 8.85 -5.88
N LEU A 5 -1.06 8.55 -5.45
CA LEU A 5 0.13 8.92 -6.21
C LEU A 5 0.04 8.27 -7.60
N LEU A 6 -0.32 6.99 -7.66
CA LEU A 6 -0.53 6.24 -8.90
C LEU A 6 -1.67 6.83 -9.74
N ALA A 7 -2.83 7.13 -9.13
CA ALA A 7 -3.96 7.77 -9.79
C ALA A 7 -3.61 9.16 -10.34
N THR A 8 -2.82 9.94 -9.59
CA THR A 8 -2.38 11.27 -10.00
C THR A 8 -1.39 11.18 -11.16
N ILE A 9 -0.46 10.22 -11.13
CA ILE A 9 0.43 9.93 -12.25
C ILE A 9 -0.40 9.55 -13.48
N HIS A 10 -1.30 8.58 -13.36
CA HIS A 10 -2.19 8.18 -14.45
C HIS A 10 -2.97 9.38 -15.02
N LYS A 11 -3.69 10.14 -14.18
CA LYS A 11 -4.47 11.29 -14.64
C LYS A 11 -3.60 12.40 -15.27
N LYS A 12 -2.43 12.68 -14.72
CA LYS A 12 -1.53 13.73 -15.21
C LYS A 12 -0.91 13.39 -16.56
N TYR A 13 -0.54 12.13 -16.77
CA TYR A 13 0.18 11.70 -17.97
C TYR A 13 -0.71 11.04 -19.03
N SER A 14 -1.95 10.64 -18.69
CA SER A 14 -2.92 10.10 -19.65
C SER A 14 -3.93 11.14 -20.17
N SER A 15 -3.98 12.35 -19.62
CA SER A 15 -4.97 13.35 -20.06
C SER A 15 -4.51 14.13 -21.30
N ASP A 16 -5.30 14.06 -22.39
CA ASP A 16 -5.13 14.86 -23.62
C ASP A 16 -5.28 16.39 -23.39
N VAL A 17 -5.66 16.82 -22.19
CA VAL A 17 -5.96 18.22 -21.84
C VAL A 17 -4.70 19.07 -21.68
N TYR A 18 -3.54 18.46 -21.40
CA TYR A 18 -2.29 19.19 -21.28
C TYR A 18 -1.50 19.12 -22.60
N SER A 19 -1.64 20.16 -23.42
CA SER A 19 -0.88 20.39 -24.66
C SER A 19 0.60 20.73 -24.44
N ASN A 20 1.17 20.41 -23.28
CA ASN A 20 2.59 20.61 -23.01
C ASN A 20 3.37 19.42 -23.62
N PRO A 21 4.22 19.62 -24.64
CA PRO A 21 4.96 18.55 -25.30
C PRO A 21 5.87 17.77 -24.34
N SER A 22 6.27 18.38 -23.23
CA SER A 22 7.07 17.75 -22.18
C SER A 22 6.27 16.86 -21.21
N LEU A 23 4.93 16.80 -21.33
CA LEU A 23 4.07 15.87 -20.58
C LEU A 23 3.64 14.65 -21.39
N ASN A 24 3.80 14.66 -22.72
CA ASN A 24 3.61 13.50 -23.61
C ASN A 24 4.82 12.53 -23.59
N LEU A 25 5.45 12.35 -22.43
CA LEU A 25 6.65 11.53 -22.27
C LEU A 25 6.35 10.03 -22.23
N LEU A 26 5.11 9.65 -21.92
CA LEU A 26 4.73 8.26 -21.69
C LEU A 26 3.82 7.76 -22.82
N PRO A 27 4.01 6.51 -23.29
CA PRO A 27 3.10 5.86 -24.24
C PRO A 27 1.64 5.87 -23.74
N LYS A 28 0.68 5.85 -24.66
CA LYS A 28 -0.76 5.84 -24.31
C LYS A 28 -1.18 4.59 -23.53
N ASP A 29 -0.46 3.50 -23.71
CA ASP A 29 -0.59 2.23 -23.02
C ASP A 29 0.42 2.07 -21.87
N PHE A 30 1.07 3.17 -21.46
CA PHE A 30 2.03 3.14 -20.36
C PHE A 30 1.34 2.69 -19.08
N LYS A 31 1.85 1.60 -18.52
CA LYS A 31 1.48 1.11 -17.21
C LYS A 31 2.60 1.36 -16.22
N LEU A 32 2.24 1.81 -15.03
CA LEU A 32 3.20 1.97 -13.95
C LEU A 32 3.43 0.63 -13.26
N ASP A 33 4.69 0.19 -13.19
CA ASP A 33 5.07 -1.03 -12.47
C ASP A 33 4.64 -0.93 -11.00
N SER A 34 3.94 -1.97 -10.53
CA SER A 34 3.57 -2.15 -9.13
C SER A 34 3.95 -3.56 -8.69
N ILE A 35 4.49 -3.68 -7.47
CA ILE A 35 4.99 -4.96 -6.96
C ILE A 35 4.20 -5.33 -5.72
N TYR A 36 3.63 -6.52 -5.72
CA TYR A 36 2.97 -7.12 -4.57
C TYR A 36 3.73 -8.38 -4.14
N ILE A 37 4.47 -8.26 -3.04
CA ILE A 37 5.23 -9.37 -2.45
C ILE A 37 4.52 -9.82 -1.18
N ASN A 38 4.13 -11.09 -1.12
CA ASN A 38 3.48 -11.65 0.07
C ASN A 38 3.87 -13.12 0.29
N SER A 39 4.22 -13.48 1.51
CA SER A 39 4.50 -14.87 1.91
C SER A 39 3.28 -15.60 2.45
N GLU A 40 2.28 -14.86 2.95
CA GLU A 40 1.09 -15.39 3.60
C GLU A 40 -0.04 -15.67 2.61
N VAL A 41 -1.07 -16.41 3.04
CA VAL A 41 -2.31 -16.56 2.27
C VAL A 41 -3.12 -15.27 2.40
N PRO A 42 -3.35 -14.51 1.31
CA PRO A 42 -4.12 -13.27 1.38
C PRO A 42 -5.61 -13.57 1.46
N PHE A 43 -6.37 -12.64 2.03
CA PHE A 43 -7.83 -12.64 1.93
C PHE A 43 -8.28 -12.55 0.45
N PRO A 44 -9.33 -13.27 0.04
CA PRO A 44 -9.93 -13.11 -1.29
C PRO A 44 -10.31 -11.66 -1.59
N GLU A 45 -10.96 -10.98 -0.65
CA GLU A 45 -11.42 -9.59 -0.77
C GLU A 45 -10.25 -8.61 -0.96
N LEU A 46 -9.10 -8.90 -0.36
CA LEU A 46 -7.89 -8.12 -0.56
C LEU A 46 -7.31 -8.36 -1.97
N THR A 47 -7.36 -9.61 -2.44
CA THR A 47 -6.88 -9.97 -3.78
C THR A 47 -7.75 -9.31 -4.85
N ASP A 48 -9.07 -9.34 -4.69
CA ASP A 48 -10.03 -8.68 -5.58
C ASP A 48 -9.80 -7.17 -5.60
N PHE A 49 -9.65 -6.54 -4.43
CA PHE A 49 -9.35 -5.11 -4.34
C PHE A 49 -8.04 -4.71 -5.03
N ILE A 50 -6.99 -5.53 -4.92
CA ILE A 50 -5.72 -5.30 -5.61
C ILE A 50 -5.89 -5.40 -7.13
N HIS A 51 -6.66 -6.38 -7.60
CA HIS A 51 -6.95 -6.55 -9.03
C HIS A 51 -7.77 -5.37 -9.59
N GLU A 52 -8.82 -4.96 -8.90
CA GLU A 52 -9.64 -3.80 -9.27
C GLU A 52 -8.80 -2.52 -9.30
N SER A 53 -8.03 -2.27 -8.25
CA SER A 53 -7.13 -1.11 -8.17
C SER A 53 -6.08 -1.11 -9.28
N THR A 54 -5.53 -2.29 -9.62
CA THR A 54 -4.56 -2.43 -10.72
C THR A 54 -5.15 -2.01 -12.05
N HIS A 55 -6.41 -2.38 -12.31
CA HIS A 55 -7.12 -1.95 -13.51
C HIS A 55 -7.43 -0.45 -13.48
N GLU A 56 -8.00 0.05 -12.38
CA GLU A 56 -8.40 1.47 -12.23
C GLU A 56 -7.22 2.44 -12.38
N TYR A 57 -6.06 2.09 -11.81
CA TYR A 57 -4.88 2.96 -11.82
C TYR A 57 -3.87 2.62 -12.92
N HIS A 58 -4.25 1.77 -13.87
CA HIS A 58 -3.45 1.40 -15.05
C HIS A 58 -2.04 0.88 -14.67
N LEU A 59 -2.00 -0.10 -13.74
CA LEU A 59 -0.75 -0.64 -13.22
C LEU A 59 -0.32 -1.89 -13.99
N ASN A 60 0.99 -2.07 -14.08
CA ASN A 60 1.60 -3.33 -14.47
C ASN A 60 1.95 -4.07 -13.18
N GLN A 61 1.04 -4.94 -12.73
CA GLN A 61 1.19 -5.63 -11.45
C GLN A 61 2.11 -6.85 -11.58
N ILE A 62 3.15 -6.88 -10.76
CA ILE A 62 4.03 -8.03 -10.54
C ILE A 62 3.73 -8.62 -9.17
N THR A 63 3.25 -9.86 -9.12
CA THR A 63 2.97 -10.58 -7.87
C THR A 63 4.03 -11.64 -7.61
N ILE A 64 4.64 -11.61 -6.42
CA ILE A 64 5.71 -12.53 -6.02
C ILE A 64 5.34 -13.17 -4.68
N LYS A 65 5.25 -14.49 -4.64
CA LYS A 65 5.00 -15.23 -3.40
C LYS A 65 6.32 -15.55 -2.69
N SER A 66 6.77 -14.68 -1.82
CA SER A 66 8.04 -14.83 -1.10
C SER A 66 8.11 -13.94 0.14
N SER A 67 9.20 -14.04 0.91
CA SER A 67 9.56 -13.02 1.90
C SER A 67 9.82 -11.68 1.19
N LEU A 68 9.68 -10.55 1.90
CA LEU A 68 9.95 -9.23 1.30
C LEU A 68 11.36 -9.14 0.71
N LYS A 69 12.37 -9.58 1.47
CA LYS A 69 13.76 -9.50 1.05
C LYS A 69 14.04 -10.34 -0.19
N ASP A 70 13.63 -11.61 -0.18
CA ASP A 70 13.87 -12.53 -1.30
C ASP A 70 13.02 -12.16 -2.52
N GLY A 71 11.82 -11.63 -2.29
CA GLY A 71 10.95 -11.13 -3.36
C GLY A 71 11.56 -9.92 -4.07
N PHE A 72 12.12 -8.95 -3.34
CA PHE A 72 12.83 -7.83 -3.97
C PHE A 72 14.11 -8.29 -4.68
N GLN A 73 14.83 -9.26 -4.12
CA GLN A 73 16.02 -9.82 -4.76
C GLN A 73 15.64 -10.44 -6.11
N TYR A 74 14.64 -11.33 -6.13
CA TYR A 74 14.11 -11.92 -7.36
C TYR A 74 13.63 -10.86 -8.36
N TYR A 75 12.91 -9.83 -7.89
CA TYR A 75 12.42 -8.77 -8.77
C TYR A 75 13.57 -8.03 -9.47
N LEU A 76 14.61 -7.67 -8.72
CA LEU A 76 15.75 -6.91 -9.26
C LEU A 76 16.67 -7.77 -10.11
N ASP A 77 16.74 -9.08 -9.87
CA ASP A 77 17.60 -9.98 -10.67
C ASP A 77 16.89 -10.43 -11.95
N GLU A 78 15.64 -10.85 -11.85
CA GLU A 78 14.96 -11.63 -12.89
C GLU A 78 13.82 -10.87 -13.61
N VAL A 79 13.24 -9.84 -12.97
CA VAL A 79 12.06 -9.14 -13.52
C VAL A 79 12.43 -7.77 -14.09
N ASN A 80 13.09 -6.91 -13.31
CA ASN A 80 13.47 -5.57 -13.73
C ASN A 80 14.75 -5.08 -13.03
N SER A 81 15.90 -5.40 -13.62
CA SER A 81 17.23 -5.02 -13.13
C SER A 81 17.62 -3.56 -13.32
N ASN A 82 16.79 -2.79 -14.04
CA ASN A 82 17.04 -1.37 -14.28
C ASN A 82 16.46 -0.46 -13.20
N ILE A 83 15.59 -0.98 -12.31
CA ILE A 83 14.99 -0.20 -11.23
C ILE A 83 16.05 0.26 -10.23
N LYS A 84 15.93 1.52 -9.82
CA LYS A 84 16.80 2.16 -8.81
C LYS A 84 16.03 2.67 -7.60
N VAL A 85 14.73 2.91 -7.75
CA VAL A 85 13.89 3.55 -6.76
C VAL A 85 12.58 2.80 -6.62
N ILE A 86 12.16 2.55 -5.38
CA ILE A 86 10.87 1.93 -5.04
C ILE A 86 10.14 2.82 -4.03
N ILE A 87 8.87 3.10 -4.29
CA ILE A 87 8.01 3.90 -3.40
C ILE A 87 7.30 2.95 -2.44
N VAL A 88 7.41 3.22 -1.13
CA VAL A 88 6.87 2.37 -0.07
C VAL A 88 5.93 3.19 0.83
N GLY A 89 4.72 2.67 1.03
CA GLY A 89 3.66 3.33 1.82
C GLY A 89 3.74 3.09 3.32
N ILE A 90 4.94 3.16 3.93
CA ILE A 90 5.15 3.00 5.37
C ILE A 90 5.05 4.33 6.12
N ARG A 91 4.59 4.28 7.37
CA ARG A 91 4.41 5.41 8.30
C ARG A 91 5.31 5.25 9.53
N TYR A 92 5.47 6.32 10.31
CA TYR A 92 6.24 6.27 11.56
C TYR A 92 5.60 5.37 12.63
N SER A 93 4.27 5.23 12.61
CA SER A 93 3.54 4.34 13.51
C SER A 93 3.64 2.86 13.14
N ASP A 94 4.10 2.53 11.94
CA ASP A 94 4.26 1.14 11.50
C ASP A 94 5.49 0.47 12.15
N PRO A 95 5.51 -0.87 12.29
CA PRO A 95 6.69 -1.59 12.72
C PRO A 95 7.94 -1.22 11.89
N TYR A 96 9.04 -0.94 12.57
CA TYR A 96 10.31 -0.50 11.97
C TYR A 96 10.27 0.87 11.27
N GLY A 97 9.15 1.60 11.34
CA GLY A 97 8.96 2.88 10.66
C GLY A 97 9.60 4.09 11.34
N SER A 98 9.74 4.07 12.66
CA SER A 98 9.99 5.26 13.51
C SER A 98 11.27 6.06 13.22
N GLN A 99 12.25 5.50 12.52
CA GLN A 99 13.54 6.14 12.21
C GLN A 99 13.78 6.28 10.70
N LEU A 100 12.78 5.99 9.86
CA LEU A 100 12.95 6.07 8.42
C LEU A 100 13.02 7.52 7.94
N LYS A 101 13.79 7.74 6.88
CA LYS A 101 13.88 9.02 6.16
C LYS A 101 13.00 9.00 4.92
N TYR A 102 12.60 10.16 4.44
CA TYR A 102 11.81 10.30 3.20
C TYR A 102 12.46 9.63 2.00
N GLU A 103 13.79 9.67 1.94
CA GLU A 103 14.62 8.99 0.94
C GLU A 103 15.79 8.32 1.66
N GLN A 104 15.98 7.03 1.39
CA GLN A 104 17.12 6.28 1.93
C GLN A 104 17.37 5.00 1.14
N ALA A 105 18.64 4.60 1.04
CA ALA A 105 19.00 3.28 0.54
C ALA A 105 18.43 2.17 1.43
N THR A 106 18.35 0.96 0.87
CA THR A 106 18.17 -0.26 1.65
C THR A 106 19.38 -0.55 2.55
N ASP A 107 19.14 -1.32 3.60
CA ASP A 107 20.20 -1.72 4.53
C ASP A 107 21.12 -2.76 3.88
N HIS A 108 22.36 -2.93 4.36
CA HIS A 108 23.35 -3.82 3.74
C HIS A 108 22.94 -5.29 3.59
N SER A 109 21.91 -5.73 4.32
CA SER A 109 21.38 -7.09 4.23
C SER A 109 20.25 -7.24 3.21
N TRP A 110 19.85 -6.18 2.51
CA TRP A 110 18.79 -6.16 1.49
C TRP A 110 19.39 -5.92 0.10
N PRO A 111 18.70 -6.30 -0.99
CA PRO A 111 19.11 -5.90 -2.33
C PRO A 111 19.15 -4.37 -2.45
N GLU A 112 20.07 -3.85 -3.26
CA GLU A 112 20.38 -2.42 -3.33
C GLU A 112 19.35 -1.64 -4.16
N PHE A 113 18.61 -0.75 -3.52
CA PHE A 113 17.76 0.26 -4.16
C PHE A 113 17.46 1.41 -3.19
N ILE A 114 16.96 2.52 -3.73
CA ILE A 114 16.50 3.66 -2.94
C ILE A 114 15.02 3.48 -2.61
N ARG A 115 14.66 3.63 -1.33
CA ARG A 115 13.28 3.69 -0.86
C ARG A 115 12.84 5.14 -0.75
N ILE A 116 11.64 5.43 -1.27
CA ILE A 116 10.95 6.71 -1.07
C ILE A 116 9.70 6.47 -0.23
N HIS A 117 9.52 7.25 0.83
CA HIS A 117 8.44 7.08 1.82
C HIS A 117 7.56 8.35 1.89
N PRO A 118 6.49 8.47 1.09
CA PRO A 118 5.78 9.75 0.96
C PRO A 118 4.86 10.08 2.15
N VAL A 119 4.57 9.10 3.02
CA VAL A 119 3.56 9.20 4.09
C VAL A 119 4.10 8.96 5.48
N LEU A 120 5.41 9.10 5.71
CA LEU A 120 6.00 8.80 7.01
C LEU A 120 5.26 9.47 8.19
N HIS A 121 4.79 10.70 8.01
CA HIS A 121 4.17 11.49 9.08
C HIS A 121 2.65 11.33 9.19
N TRP A 122 2.03 10.53 8.33
CA TRP A 122 0.58 10.34 8.36
C TRP A 122 0.20 9.42 9.52
N ASN A 123 -0.82 9.80 10.25
CA ASN A 123 -1.42 8.99 11.30
C ASN A 123 -2.56 8.13 10.72
N TYR A 124 -3.06 7.19 11.51
CA TYR A 124 -4.18 6.33 11.10
C TYR A 124 -5.41 7.13 10.64
N THR A 125 -5.76 8.17 11.40
CA THR A 125 -6.92 9.03 11.09
C THR A 125 -6.72 9.84 9.82
N ASP A 126 -5.50 10.33 9.55
CA ASP A 126 -5.17 11.06 8.31
C ASP A 126 -5.40 10.18 7.07
N ILE A 127 -5.07 8.89 7.16
CA ILE A 127 -5.32 7.92 6.09
C ILE A 127 -6.83 7.82 5.81
N TRP A 128 -7.66 7.67 6.83
CA TRP A 128 -9.10 7.53 6.65
C TRP A 128 -9.79 8.82 6.20
N TYR A 129 -9.45 9.96 6.79
CA TYR A 129 -9.99 11.25 6.35
C TYR A 129 -9.69 11.50 4.89
N PHE A 130 -8.52 11.10 4.42
CA PHE A 130 -8.16 11.22 3.02
C PHE A 130 -8.90 10.23 2.12
N ILE A 131 -8.98 8.95 2.49
CA ILE A 131 -9.70 7.93 1.71
C ILE A 131 -11.18 8.32 1.55
N LEU A 132 -11.84 8.69 2.65
CA LEU A 132 -13.25 9.07 2.66
C LEU A 132 -13.47 10.43 2.00
N GLY A 133 -12.64 11.44 2.35
CA GLY A 133 -12.75 12.79 1.82
C GLY A 133 -12.49 12.89 0.31
N CYS A 134 -11.70 11.98 -0.25
CA CYS A 134 -11.47 11.87 -1.70
C CYS A 134 -12.35 10.82 -2.39
N ASN A 135 -13.28 10.17 -1.66
CA ASN A 135 -14.17 9.15 -2.18
C ASN A 135 -13.42 8.02 -2.94
N LEU A 136 -12.39 7.48 -2.31
CA LEU A 136 -11.59 6.40 -2.88
C LEU A 136 -12.14 5.04 -2.47
N SER A 137 -12.10 4.10 -3.41
CA SER A 137 -12.34 2.68 -3.11
C SER A 137 -11.27 2.16 -2.13
N TYR A 138 -11.71 1.33 -1.19
CA TYR A 138 -10.84 0.59 -0.26
C TYR A 138 -11.38 -0.84 -0.09
N CYS A 139 -10.54 -1.74 0.44
CA CYS A 139 -10.91 -3.15 0.63
C CYS A 139 -12.08 -3.29 1.63
N SER A 140 -13.13 -4.03 1.25
CA SER A 140 -14.37 -4.19 2.04
C SER A 140 -14.16 -4.74 3.45
N LEU A 141 -13.08 -5.49 3.69
CA LEU A 141 -12.73 -5.97 5.04
C LEU A 141 -12.61 -4.83 6.06
N TYR A 142 -12.24 -3.63 5.63
CA TYR A 142 -12.20 -2.48 6.53
C TYR A 142 -13.60 -2.09 7.03
N ASP A 143 -14.67 -2.31 6.26
CA ASP A 143 -16.05 -2.09 6.74
C ASP A 143 -16.47 -3.12 7.79
N GLU A 144 -15.81 -4.29 7.79
CA GLU A 144 -16.07 -5.37 8.72
C GLU A 144 -15.31 -5.28 10.05
N GLY A 145 -14.55 -4.20 10.26
CA GLY A 145 -13.80 -3.94 11.50
C GLY A 145 -12.38 -4.50 11.51
N TYR A 146 -11.84 -4.93 10.38
CA TYR A 146 -10.39 -5.12 10.24
C TYR A 146 -9.71 -3.77 10.16
N THR A 147 -8.59 -3.58 10.86
CA THR A 147 -7.85 -2.29 10.88
C THR A 147 -6.42 -2.40 10.36
N SER A 148 -5.91 -3.62 10.21
CA SER A 148 -4.61 -3.93 9.62
C SER A 148 -4.68 -5.30 8.95
N LEU A 149 -4.34 -5.39 7.66
CA LEU A 149 -4.45 -6.64 6.91
C LEU A 149 -3.10 -7.37 6.80
N GLY A 150 -3.08 -8.65 7.16
CA GLY A 150 -1.99 -9.60 6.94
C GLY A 150 -2.50 -10.83 6.21
N GLY A 151 -1.93 -11.99 6.53
CA GLY A 151 -2.50 -13.28 6.15
C GLY A 151 -3.84 -13.57 6.83
N ILE A 152 -4.64 -14.45 6.21
CA ILE A 152 -5.92 -14.93 6.77
C ILE A 152 -5.72 -15.51 8.18
N ASP A 153 -4.64 -16.29 8.37
CA ASP A 153 -4.37 -16.99 9.62
C ASP A 153 -3.75 -16.09 10.71
N THR A 154 -3.32 -14.88 10.35
CA THR A 154 -2.58 -13.97 11.26
C THR A 154 -3.33 -12.66 11.52
N THR A 155 -4.58 -12.56 11.06
CA THR A 155 -5.37 -11.33 11.11
C THR A 155 -6.80 -11.60 11.59
N GLN A 156 -7.22 -10.83 12.59
CA GLN A 156 -8.60 -10.79 13.11
C GLN A 156 -9.14 -9.36 13.13
N LYS A 157 -10.47 -9.25 13.29
CA LYS A 157 -11.16 -7.97 13.50
C LYS A 157 -10.65 -7.30 14.77
N ASN A 158 -10.67 -5.97 14.79
CA ASN A 158 -10.18 -5.19 15.92
C ASN A 158 -11.22 -5.12 17.04
N ASP A 159 -10.90 -5.67 18.21
CA ASP A 159 -11.82 -5.69 19.36
C ASP A 159 -12.24 -4.29 19.85
N PHE A 160 -11.44 -3.25 19.58
CA PHE A 160 -11.82 -1.87 19.90
C PHE A 160 -12.97 -1.34 19.03
N LEU A 161 -13.31 -2.03 17.94
CA LEU A 161 -14.45 -1.70 17.08
C LEU A 161 -15.67 -2.59 17.38
N LYS A 162 -15.58 -3.50 18.33
CA LYS A 162 -16.67 -4.44 18.63
C LYS A 162 -17.84 -3.75 19.32
N VAL A 163 -19.04 -3.95 18.78
CA VAL A 163 -20.32 -3.46 19.33
C VAL A 163 -21.33 -4.60 19.33
N GLY A 164 -21.56 -5.19 20.51
CA GLY A 164 -22.35 -6.42 20.65
C GLY A 164 -21.71 -7.58 19.88
N ASP A 165 -22.48 -8.17 18.95
CA ASP A 165 -22.03 -9.26 18.07
C ASP A 165 -21.51 -8.76 16.70
N SER A 166 -21.38 -7.46 16.51
CA SER A 166 -20.93 -6.82 15.26
C SER A 166 -19.68 -5.96 15.49
N TYR A 167 -19.10 -5.46 14.40
CA TYR A 167 -17.96 -4.55 14.43
C TYR A 167 -18.29 -3.29 13.62
N LEU A 168 -17.80 -2.16 14.11
CA LEU A 168 -17.81 -0.90 13.37
C LEU A 168 -16.72 -0.93 12.27
N PRO A 169 -16.90 -0.13 11.20
CA PRO A 169 -15.86 0.07 10.20
C PRO A 169 -14.55 0.61 10.77
N ALA A 170 -13.45 0.32 10.08
CA ALA A 170 -12.09 0.65 10.46
C ALA A 170 -11.88 2.16 10.72
N TYR A 171 -12.49 3.01 9.90
CA TYR A 171 -12.41 4.46 10.05
C TYR A 171 -13.04 5.00 11.34
N MET A 172 -13.77 4.17 12.10
CA MET A 172 -14.31 4.52 13.42
C MET A 172 -13.30 4.28 14.55
N LEU A 173 -12.10 3.74 14.28
CA LEU A 173 -11.03 3.61 15.26
C LEU A 173 -10.31 4.96 15.42
N GLU A 174 -10.79 5.81 16.33
CA GLU A 174 -10.22 7.15 16.54
C GLU A 174 -9.28 7.21 17.76
N GLU A 175 -9.70 6.63 18.88
CA GLU A 175 -8.95 6.75 20.13
C GLU A 175 -7.70 5.87 20.10
N LYS A 176 -6.51 6.49 20.23
CA LYS A 176 -5.20 5.81 20.17
C LYS A 176 -5.06 4.93 18.92
N ALA A 177 -5.58 5.43 17.80
CA ALA A 177 -5.75 4.66 16.59
C ALA A 177 -4.47 3.98 16.09
N ASP A 178 -3.35 4.71 16.01
CA ASP A 178 -2.06 4.15 15.60
C ASP A 178 -1.55 3.05 16.56
N GLU A 179 -1.74 3.20 17.87
CA GLU A 179 -1.36 2.18 18.87
C GLU A 179 -2.24 0.93 18.78
N ARG A 180 -3.52 1.11 18.39
CA ARG A 180 -4.54 0.07 18.36
C ARG A 180 -4.73 -0.57 17.00
N GLU A 181 -4.22 0.01 15.93
CA GLU A 181 -4.42 -0.43 14.55
C GLU A 181 -4.09 -1.90 14.34
N ARG A 182 -3.03 -2.38 15.00
CA ARG A 182 -2.48 -3.73 14.80
C ARG A 182 -2.85 -4.70 15.93
N THR A 183 -3.76 -4.37 16.82
CA THR A 183 -4.17 -5.26 17.93
C THR A 183 -4.85 -6.53 17.42
N GLY A 184 -5.46 -6.47 16.24
CA GLY A 184 -6.00 -7.64 15.53
C GLY A 184 -4.95 -8.44 14.75
N ARG A 185 -3.64 -8.22 14.94
CA ARG A 185 -2.58 -9.03 14.32
C ARG A 185 -2.05 -10.04 15.33
N ALA A 186 -1.81 -11.27 14.90
CA ALA A 186 -1.11 -12.27 15.71
C ALA A 186 0.27 -11.71 16.11
N LYS A 187 0.66 -11.89 17.38
CA LYS A 187 2.01 -11.57 17.84
C LYS A 187 2.93 -12.69 17.36
N HIS A 188 3.87 -12.36 16.48
CA HIS A 188 5.00 -13.22 16.12
C HIS A 188 6.17 -12.97 17.07
#